data_AF-A0A7W6XIE3-F1
#
_entry.id   AF-A0A7W6XIE3-F1
#
_cell.length_a   1.000
_cell.length_b   1.000
_cell.length_c   1.000
_cell.angle_alpha   90.00
_cell.angle_beta   90.00
_cell.angle_gamma   90.00
#
_symmetry.space_group_name_H-M   'P 1'
#
loop_
_entity.id
_entity.type
_entity.pdbx_description
1 polymer ?
#
loop_
_entity_poly.entity_id
_entity_poly.type
_entity_poly.pdbx_seq_one_letter_code
_entity_poly.pdbx_strand_id
1 'polypeptide(L)'
;MNTIYFPAFAAFGGSAFGAISTIVTGWATRRRRVRERHHAHAFVKREKLYRCFIEEASRLYADALTSDKSEIPALVNLYALIGRMRILSDDEVVHAAERAGRLIIETYLAPNTSFVDLPGFLEEMDPLREFGEACRREVQAIPPH
;
A
#
# COMPACT_ATOMS: atom_id res chain seq x y z
N MET A 1 -49.56 -64.44 -2.30
CA MET A 1 -48.35 -64.68 -1.50
C MET A 1 -47.34 -63.59 -1.80
N ASN A 2 -46.84 -63.00 -0.73
CA ASN A 2 -45.87 -61.91 -0.65
C ASN A 2 -44.49 -62.32 -1.23
N THR A 3 -43.79 -61.46 -1.97
CA THR A 3 -42.43 -60.98 -1.61
C THR A 3 -41.90 -59.93 -2.59
N ILE A 4 -41.65 -58.76 -2.02
CA ILE A 4 -40.95 -57.59 -2.54
C ILE A 4 -39.45 -57.91 -2.64
N TYR A 5 -38.81 -57.74 -3.81
CA TYR A 5 -37.34 -57.61 -3.88
C TYR A 5 -36.87 -56.76 -5.08
N PHE A 6 -37.31 -55.51 -5.18
CA PHE A 6 -36.48 -54.45 -5.76
C PHE A 6 -36.80 -53.18 -4.96
N PRO A 7 -35.91 -52.78 -4.02
CA PRO A 7 -34.81 -51.90 -4.44
C PRO A 7 -33.53 -52.10 -3.60
N ALA A 8 -32.49 -52.69 -4.17
CA ALA A 8 -31.15 -52.67 -3.59
C ALA A 8 -30.17 -51.74 -4.34
N PHE A 9 -30.66 -50.91 -5.27
CA PHE A 9 -29.83 -49.95 -6.01
C PHE A 9 -30.27 -48.49 -5.92
N ALA A 10 -31.32 -48.18 -5.15
CA ALA A 10 -31.76 -46.79 -4.92
C ALA A 10 -31.06 -46.11 -3.73
N ALA A 11 -29.99 -46.69 -3.17
CA ALA A 11 -29.29 -46.15 -2.00
C ALA A 11 -27.93 -45.49 -2.31
N PHE A 12 -27.51 -45.41 -3.58
CA PHE A 12 -26.22 -44.81 -3.97
C PHE A 12 -26.32 -43.69 -5.01
N GLY A 13 -27.50 -43.06 -5.12
CA GLY A 13 -27.71 -41.88 -5.98
C GLY A 13 -27.72 -40.54 -5.22
N GLY A 14 -27.53 -40.54 -3.90
CA GLY A 14 -27.74 -39.33 -3.06
C GLY A 14 -26.47 -38.63 -2.56
N SER A 15 -25.31 -39.32 -2.51
CA SER A 15 -24.15 -38.83 -1.72
C SER A 15 -22.98 -38.29 -2.56
N ALA A 16 -22.90 -38.61 -3.84
CA ALA A 16 -21.79 -38.17 -4.69
C ALA A 16 -21.88 -36.68 -5.09
N PHE A 17 -23.10 -36.15 -5.28
CA PHE A 17 -23.30 -34.74 -5.63
C PHE A 17 -23.12 -33.77 -4.45
N GLY A 18 -23.40 -34.21 -3.22
CA GLY A 18 -23.21 -33.38 -2.01
C GLY A 18 -21.73 -33.19 -1.62
N ALA A 19 -20.89 -34.21 -1.84
CA ALA A 19 -19.46 -34.15 -1.55
C ALA A 19 -18.71 -33.23 -2.54
N ILE A 20 -19.05 -33.30 -3.83
CA ILE A 20 -18.45 -32.43 -4.87
C ILE A 20 -18.87 -30.97 -4.65
N SER A 21 -20.12 -30.71 -4.26
CA SER A 21 -20.59 -29.36 -3.90
C SER A 21 -19.75 -28.74 -2.78
N THR A 22 -19.42 -29.50 -1.72
CA THR A 22 -18.60 -29.01 -0.59
C THR A 22 -17.16 -28.71 -0.99
N ILE A 23 -16.57 -29.54 -1.88
CA ILE A 23 -15.21 -29.33 -2.39
C ILE A 23 -15.13 -28.11 -3.31
N VAL A 24 -16.10 -27.94 -4.23
CA VAL A 24 -16.17 -26.78 -5.14
C VAL A 24 -16.45 -25.50 -4.37
N THR A 25 -17.39 -25.53 -3.42
CA THR A 25 -17.71 -24.38 -2.56
C THR A 25 -16.53 -24.04 -1.65
N GLY A 26 -15.84 -25.03 -1.08
CA GLY A 26 -14.64 -24.87 -0.26
C GLY A 26 -13.44 -24.34 -1.05
N TRP A 27 -13.26 -24.75 -2.30
CA TRP A 27 -12.23 -24.20 -3.20
C TRP A 27 -12.56 -22.78 -3.66
N ALA A 28 -13.83 -22.48 -3.97
CA ALA A 28 -14.29 -21.14 -4.33
C ALA A 28 -14.15 -20.16 -3.15
N THR A 29 -14.55 -20.56 -1.94
CA THR A 29 -14.36 -19.75 -0.72
C THR A 29 -12.89 -19.67 -0.30
N ARG A 30 -12.10 -20.74 -0.49
CA ARG A 30 -10.64 -20.71 -0.24
C ARG A 30 -9.90 -19.82 -1.24
N ARG A 31 -10.27 -19.83 -2.53
CA ARG A 31 -9.75 -18.89 -3.53
C ARG A 31 -10.09 -17.44 -3.20
N ARG A 32 -11.33 -17.18 -2.77
CA ARG A 32 -11.75 -15.84 -2.32
C ARG A 32 -10.93 -15.39 -1.09
N ARG A 33 -10.83 -16.23 -0.06
CA ARG A 33 -10.06 -15.94 1.16
C ARG A 33 -8.54 -15.79 0.93
N VAL A 34 -7.96 -16.54 -0.01
CA VAL A 34 -6.53 -16.41 -0.37
C VAL A 34 -6.28 -15.10 -1.11
N ARG A 35 -7.15 -14.71 -2.05
CA ARG A 35 -7.07 -13.39 -2.71
C ARG A 35 -7.24 -12.25 -1.69
N GLU A 36 -8.25 -12.32 -0.83
CA GLU A 36 -8.49 -11.34 0.25
C GLU A 36 -7.27 -11.17 1.15
N ARG A 37 -6.62 -12.28 1.56
CA ARG A 37 -5.40 -12.23 2.37
C ARG A 37 -4.23 -11.63 1.61
N HIS A 38 -4.03 -11.96 0.34
CA HIS A 38 -2.97 -11.38 -0.46
C HIS A 38 -3.15 -9.86 -0.66
N HIS A 39 -4.38 -9.38 -0.87
CA HIS A 39 -4.68 -7.95 -0.97
C HIS A 39 -4.47 -7.21 0.35
N ALA A 40 -4.96 -7.75 1.47
CA ALA A 40 -4.74 -7.16 2.78
C ALA A 40 -3.25 -7.11 3.16
N HIS A 41 -2.48 -8.15 2.85
CA HIS A 41 -1.03 -8.16 3.10
C HIS A 41 -0.27 -7.19 2.19
N ALA A 42 -0.70 -7.00 0.94
CA ALA A 42 -0.12 -6.00 0.05
C ALA A 42 -0.40 -4.57 0.54
N PHE A 43 -1.64 -4.31 0.99
CA PHE A 43 -2.05 -3.02 1.56
C PHE A 43 -1.24 -2.66 2.82
N VAL A 44 -1.14 -3.57 3.80
CA VAL A 44 -0.39 -3.32 5.04
C VAL A 44 1.09 -3.03 4.77
N LYS A 45 1.69 -3.70 3.77
CA LYS A 45 3.08 -3.42 3.36
C LYS A 45 3.23 -2.03 2.76
N ARG A 46 2.31 -1.61 1.88
CA ARG A 46 2.28 -0.27 1.29
C ARG A 46 2.04 0.81 2.34
N GLU A 47 1.08 0.61 3.23
CA GLU A 47 0.76 1.57 4.30
C GLU A 47 1.98 1.83 5.21
N LYS A 48 2.66 0.75 5.64
CA LYS A 48 3.88 0.89 6.43
C LYS A 48 4.98 1.65 5.66
N LEU A 49 5.12 1.36 4.37
CA LEU A 49 6.10 2.04 3.52
C LEU A 49 5.80 3.54 3.39
N TYR A 50 4.53 3.91 3.17
CA TYR A 50 4.11 5.31 3.06
C TYR A 50 4.32 6.06 4.36
N ARG A 51 4.00 5.42 5.50
CA ARG A 51 4.26 6.00 6.82
C ARG A 51 5.74 6.29 7.04
N CYS A 52 6.61 5.31 6.81
CA CYS A 52 8.06 5.49 6.96
C CYS A 52 8.60 6.61 6.06
N PHE A 53 8.08 6.73 4.83
CA PHE A 53 8.48 7.81 3.93
C PHE A 53 8.02 9.18 4.43
N ILE A 54 6.77 9.30 4.86
CA ILE A 54 6.22 10.56 5.41
C ILE A 54 7.04 11.00 6.63
N GLU A 55 7.32 10.10 7.57
CA GLU A 55 8.11 10.39 8.77
C GLU A 55 9.53 10.86 8.40
N GLU A 56 10.22 10.15 7.52
CA GLU A 56 11.60 10.49 7.11
C GLU A 56 11.64 11.79 6.31
N ALA A 57 10.74 11.97 5.34
CA ALA A 57 10.66 13.16 4.51
C ALA A 57 10.33 14.41 5.33
N SER A 58 9.39 14.31 6.27
CA SER A 58 9.02 15.42 7.15
C SER A 58 10.18 15.84 8.05
N ARG A 59 10.91 14.86 8.59
CA ARG A 59 12.11 15.10 9.41
C ARG A 59 13.20 15.80 8.61
N LEU A 60 13.51 15.28 7.43
CA LEU A 60 14.51 15.86 6.53
C LEU A 60 14.12 17.25 6.04
N TYR A 61 12.84 17.49 5.76
CA TYR A 61 12.38 18.80 5.32
C TYR A 61 12.51 19.85 6.45
N ALA A 62 12.09 19.49 7.68
CA ALA A 62 12.26 20.36 8.83
C ALA A 62 13.75 20.64 9.14
N ASP A 63 14.60 19.63 9.00
CA ASP A 63 16.05 19.79 9.16
C ASP A 63 16.62 20.72 8.07
N ALA A 64 16.27 20.51 6.80
CA ALA A 64 16.69 21.35 5.67
C ALA A 64 16.32 22.82 5.82
N LEU A 65 15.20 23.12 6.48
CA LEU A 65 14.74 24.49 6.75
C LEU A 65 15.54 25.21 7.85
N THR A 66 16.27 24.46 8.68
CA THR A 66 16.99 25.01 9.85
C THR A 66 18.50 24.81 9.78
N SER A 67 18.96 23.96 8.87
CA SER A 67 20.34 23.50 8.77
C SER A 67 20.76 23.37 7.30
N ASP A 68 21.88 24.00 6.96
CA ASP A 68 22.53 23.83 5.65
C ASP A 68 23.34 22.51 5.59
N LYS A 69 23.34 21.72 6.66
CA LYS A 69 24.08 20.45 6.74
C LYS A 69 23.15 19.28 6.46
N SER A 70 23.28 18.70 5.27
CA SER A 70 22.52 17.52 4.89
C SER A 70 22.90 16.28 5.71
N GLU A 71 21.91 15.61 6.29
CA GLU A 71 22.08 14.25 6.82
C GLU A 71 22.15 13.24 5.67
N ILE A 72 23.33 13.05 5.08
CA ILE A 72 23.55 12.09 3.97
C ILE A 72 22.96 10.70 4.25
N PRO A 73 23.10 10.09 5.45
CA PRO A 73 22.51 8.78 5.74
C PRO A 73 20.97 8.77 5.66
N ALA A 74 20.34 9.86 6.09
CA ALA A 74 18.89 10.01 6.08
C ALA A 74 18.36 10.22 4.65
N LEU A 75 19.07 11.00 3.83
CA LEU A 75 18.77 11.13 2.39
C LEU A 75 18.89 9.77 1.67
N VAL A 76 19.91 8.97 1.99
CA VAL A 76 20.05 7.61 1.44
C VAL A 76 18.86 6.73 1.88
N ASN A 77 18.41 6.83 3.13
CA ASN A 77 17.23 6.11 3.60
C ASN A 77 15.97 6.53 2.84
N LEU A 78 15.79 7.83 2.59
CA LEU A 78 14.69 8.36 1.78
C LEU A 78 14.69 7.76 0.37
N TYR A 79 15.84 7.72 -0.31
CA TYR A 79 15.98 7.06 -1.61
C TYR A 79 15.70 5.56 -1.57
N ALA A 80 16.10 4.87 -0.49
CA ALA A 80 15.79 3.46 -0.31
C ALA A 80 14.28 3.21 -0.17
N LEU A 81 13.55 4.10 0.50
CA LEU A 81 12.09 4.04 0.61
C LEU A 81 11.43 4.24 -0.76
N ILE A 82 11.88 5.21 -1.57
CA ILE A 82 11.41 5.40 -2.96
C ILE A 82 11.70 4.15 -3.80
N GLY A 83 12.89 3.56 -3.66
CA GLY A 83 13.25 2.32 -4.34
C GLY A 83 12.31 1.15 -3.99
N ARG A 84 11.85 1.06 -2.74
CA ARG A 84 10.84 0.07 -2.32
C ARG A 84 9.46 0.37 -2.90
N MET A 85 9.09 1.65 -3.05
CA MET A 85 7.83 2.05 -3.68
C MET A 85 7.80 1.63 -5.15
N ARG A 86 8.91 1.75 -5.88
CA ARG A 86 9.01 1.28 -7.28
C ARG A 86 8.68 -0.21 -7.47
N ILE A 87 8.82 -1.01 -6.42
CA ILE A 87 8.51 -2.44 -6.45
C ILE A 87 7.05 -2.70 -6.08
N LEU A 88 6.49 -1.86 -5.20
CA LEU A 88 5.25 -2.17 -4.49
C LEU A 88 4.09 -1.25 -4.84
N SER A 89 4.33 -0.07 -5.40
CA SER A 89 3.37 1.03 -5.54
C SER A 89 3.20 1.43 -7.00
N ASP A 90 2.11 2.13 -7.30
CA ASP A 90 1.85 2.69 -8.63
C ASP A 90 2.84 3.82 -8.98
N ASP A 91 3.10 4.00 -10.28
CA ASP A 91 4.06 4.98 -10.80
C ASP A 91 3.77 6.42 -10.34
N GLU A 92 2.49 6.77 -10.18
CA GLU A 92 2.10 8.10 -9.67
C GLU A 92 2.60 8.35 -8.26
N VAL A 93 2.56 7.34 -7.38
CA VAL A 93 3.06 7.42 -6.00
C VAL A 93 4.57 7.57 -6.00
N VAL A 94 5.26 6.79 -6.84
CA VAL A 94 6.71 6.85 -7.00
C VAL A 94 7.14 8.24 -7.45
N HIS A 95 6.52 8.78 -8.51
CA HIS A 95 6.87 10.09 -9.03
C HIS A 95 6.59 11.22 -8.04
N ALA A 96 5.51 11.13 -7.28
CA ALA A 96 5.24 12.09 -6.21
C ALA A 96 6.30 12.03 -5.10
N ALA A 97 6.73 10.82 -4.71
CA ALA A 97 7.80 10.64 -3.73
C ALA A 97 9.16 11.18 -4.23
N GLU A 98 9.46 11.01 -5.52
CA GLU A 98 10.66 11.58 -6.15
C GLU A 98 10.65 13.11 -6.18
N ARG A 99 9.49 13.72 -6.45
CA ARG A 99 9.33 15.19 -6.39
C ARG A 99 9.53 15.71 -4.97
N ALA A 100 8.93 15.05 -3.98
CA ALA A 100 9.11 15.38 -2.58
C ALA A 100 10.59 15.32 -2.16
N GLY A 101 11.29 14.23 -2.54
CA GLY A 101 12.72 14.08 -2.23
C GLY A 101 13.59 15.13 -2.91
N ARG A 102 13.26 15.52 -4.14
CA ARG A 102 13.96 16.60 -4.85
C ARG A 102 13.78 17.94 -4.15
N LEU A 103 12.55 18.26 -3.72
CA LEU A 103 12.25 19.50 -3.00
C LEU A 103 13.06 19.61 -1.70
N ILE A 104 13.17 18.51 -0.95
CA ILE A 104 13.97 18.44 0.27
C ILE A 104 15.44 18.74 -0.02
N ILE A 105 16.00 18.15 -1.08
CA ILE A 105 17.39 18.39 -1.50
C ILE A 105 17.58 19.85 -1.92
N GLU A 106 16.65 20.39 -2.71
CA GLU A 106 16.68 21.80 -3.13
C GLU A 106 16.63 22.75 -1.92
N THR A 107 15.87 22.38 -0.88
CA THR A 107 15.78 23.14 0.37
C THR A 107 17.12 23.16 1.11
N TYR A 108 17.83 22.03 1.19
CA TYR A 108 19.19 21.99 1.76
C TYR A 108 20.21 22.83 0.99
N LEU A 109 19.97 23.08 -0.30
CA LEU A 109 20.85 23.89 -1.16
C LEU A 109 20.45 25.37 -1.18
N ALA A 110 19.25 25.70 -0.70
CA ALA A 110 18.75 27.06 -0.62
C ALA A 110 19.36 27.78 0.60
N PRO A 111 19.41 29.12 0.60
CA PRO A 111 19.83 29.87 1.77
C PRO A 111 18.87 29.61 2.94
N ASN A 112 19.43 29.40 4.13
CA ASN A 112 18.67 29.23 5.38
C ASN A 112 17.55 30.28 5.51
N THR A 113 16.30 29.81 5.54
CA THR A 113 15.12 30.67 5.63
C THR A 113 14.85 31.00 7.10
N SER A 114 14.52 32.25 7.40
CA SER A 114 14.25 32.65 8.78
C SER A 114 12.96 32.01 9.29
N PHE A 115 12.92 31.62 10.57
CA PHE A 115 11.75 30.93 11.16
C PHE A 115 10.44 31.74 11.07
N VAL A 116 10.55 33.05 10.85
CA VAL A 116 9.43 34.00 10.71
C VAL A 116 8.71 33.82 9.37
N ASP A 117 9.40 33.33 8.34
CA ASP A 117 8.84 33.14 6.98
C ASP A 117 8.30 31.71 6.75
N LEU A 118 8.51 30.81 7.72
CA LEU A 118 8.16 29.39 7.62
C LEU A 118 6.68 29.07 7.39
N PRO A 119 5.69 29.71 8.05
CA PRO A 119 4.29 29.30 7.90
C PRO A 119 3.77 29.50 6.47
N GLY A 120 4.13 30.62 5.83
CA GLY A 120 3.77 30.89 4.43
C GLY A 120 4.51 29.97 3.46
N PHE A 121 5.80 29.74 3.72
CA PHE A 121 6.62 28.84 2.91
C PHE A 121 6.15 27.37 2.99
N LEU A 122 5.70 26.92 4.16
CA LEU A 122 5.17 25.57 4.39
C LEU A 122 3.82 25.31 3.70
N GLU A 123 2.93 26.32 3.65
CA GLU A 123 1.67 26.22 2.91
C GLU A 123 1.88 26.24 1.39
N GLU A 124 2.85 27.02 0.93
CA GLU A 124 3.15 27.17 -0.50
C GLU A 124 3.98 25.99 -1.06
N MET A 125 4.77 25.33 -0.20
CA MET A 125 5.66 24.22 -0.54
C MET A 125 5.47 23.05 0.45
N ASP A 126 4.35 22.33 0.35
CA ASP A 126 4.14 21.05 1.04
C ASP A 126 4.67 19.88 0.17
N PRO A 127 5.89 19.35 0.43
CA PRO A 127 6.46 18.25 -0.35
C PRO A 127 5.60 16.99 -0.36
N LEU A 128 4.75 16.80 0.66
CA LEU A 128 4.01 15.56 0.87
C LEU A 128 2.58 15.61 0.39
N ARG A 129 2.07 16.78 -0.01
CA ARG A 129 0.69 16.94 -0.48
C ARG A 129 0.38 16.04 -1.67
N GLU A 130 1.15 16.18 -2.74
CA GLU A 130 0.97 15.38 -3.96
C GLU A 130 1.18 13.88 -3.71
N PHE A 131 2.14 13.55 -2.83
CA PHE A 131 2.39 12.17 -2.42
C PHE A 131 1.17 11.58 -1.68
N GLY A 132 0.62 12.29 -0.71
CA GLY A 132 -0.56 11.86 0.03
C GLY A 132 -1.82 11.75 -0.83
N GLU A 133 -1.96 12.61 -1.84
CA GLU A 133 -3.03 12.53 -2.84
C GLU A 133 -2.86 11.32 -3.77
N ALA A 134 -1.63 11.03 -4.22
CA ALA A 134 -1.32 9.84 -5.02
C ALA A 134 -1.58 8.55 -4.24
N CYS A 135 -1.11 8.47 -2.98
CA CYS A 135 -1.39 7.33 -2.10
C CYS A 135 -2.91 7.13 -1.90
N ARG A 136 -3.68 8.21 -1.71
CA ARG A 136 -5.14 8.11 -1.57
C ARG A 136 -5.81 7.56 -2.83
N ARG A 137 -5.39 8.02 -4.02
CA ARG A 137 -5.90 7.50 -5.30
C ARG A 137 -5.60 6.02 -5.48
N GLU A 138 -4.37 5.61 -5.18
CA GLU A 138 -3.96 4.20 -5.26
C GLU A 138 -4.81 3.32 -4.32
N VAL A 139 -5.08 3.79 -3.10
CA VAL A 139 -5.94 3.07 -2.14
C VAL A 139 -7.39 3.00 -2.61
N GLN A 140 -7.92 4.07 -3.19
CA GLN A 140 -9.31 4.13 -3.70
C GLN A 140 -9.50 3.31 -4.99
N ALA A 141 -8.45 3.13 -5.79
CA ALA A 141 -8.48 2.29 -6.98
C ALA A 141 -8.60 0.79 -6.65
N ILE A 142 -8.42 0.39 -5.38
CA ILE A 142 -8.67 -0.97 -4.92
C ILE A 142 -10.20 -1.15 -4.80
N PRO A 143 -10.84 -2.00 -5.63
CA PRO A 143 -12.30 -2.09 -5.66
C PRO A 143 -12.86 -2.51 -4.29
N PRO A 144 -13.93 -1.85 -3.80
CA PRO A 144 -14.63 -2.27 -2.60
C PRO A 144 -15.31 -3.62 -2.85
N HIS A 145 -15.32 -4.44 -1.81
CA HIS A 145 -15.88 -5.80 -1.81
C HIS A 145 -17.36 -5.87 -2.18
#